data_AF-A0A6H9YJD0-F1
#
_entry.id   AF-A0A6H9YJD0-F1
#
_cell.length_a   1.000
_cell.length_b   1.000
_cell.length_c   1.000
_cell.angle_alpha   90.00
_cell.angle_beta   90.00
_cell.angle_gamma   90.00
#
_symmetry.space_group_name_H-M   'P 1'
#
loop_
_entity.id
_entity.type
_entity.pdbx_description
1 polymer ?
#
loop_
_entity_poly.entity_id
_entity_poly.type
_entity_poly.pdbx_seq_one_letter_code
_entity_poly.pdbx_strand_id
1 'polypeptide(L)' 'MDVVLDLLFTSGIGLLSLFTIVFIIGMGFFLSFWLKRKMNEPKQE' A
#
# COMPACT_ATOMS: atom_id res chain seq x y z
N MET A 1 3.18 -20.47 13.10
CA MET A 1 2.82 -19.17 12.49
C MET A 1 1.81 -19.33 11.36
N ASP A 2 1.34 -20.56 11.10
CA ASP A 2 0.43 -20.88 10.01
C ASP A 2 -1.02 -20.47 10.29
N VAL A 3 -1.48 -20.59 11.53
CA VAL A 3 -2.87 -20.28 11.92
C VAL A 3 -3.25 -18.83 11.62
N VAL A 4 -2.31 -17.88 11.72
CA VAL A 4 -2.58 -16.45 11.48
C VAL A 4 -2.71 -16.15 9.99
N LEU A 5 -1.83 -16.71 9.15
CA LEU A 5 -1.96 -16.58 7.70
C LEU A 5 -3.20 -17.31 7.19
N ASP A 6 -3.48 -18.49 7.72
CA ASP A 6 -4.66 -19.27 7.34
C ASP A 6 -5.95 -18.52 7.69
N LEU A 7 -6.00 -17.83 8.85
CA LEU A 7 -7.12 -16.96 9.20
C LEU A 7 -7.23 -15.73 8.28
N LEU A 8 -6.09 -15.17 7.85
CA LEU A 8 -6.03 -14.03 6.94
C LEU A 8 -6.49 -14.40 5.51
N PHE A 9 -6.31 -15.65 5.09
CA PHE A 9 -6.73 -16.11 3.76
C PHE A 9 -8.10 -16.80 3.76
N THR A 10 -8.52 -17.42 4.85
CA THR A 10 -9.74 -18.25 4.91
C THR A 10 -10.97 -17.49 5.43
N SER A 11 -10.79 -16.47 6.28
CA SER A 11 -11.91 -15.64 6.74
C SER A 11 -12.15 -14.46 5.80
N GLY A 12 -13.42 -14.14 5.52
CA GLY A 12 -13.79 -12.99 4.67
C GLY A 12 -13.22 -11.64 5.16
N ILE A 13 -12.98 -11.50 6.47
CA ILE A 13 -12.33 -10.33 7.06
C ILE A 13 -10.83 -10.27 6.74
N GLY A 14 -10.20 -11.42 6.56
CA GLY A 14 -8.76 -11.55 6.34
C GLY A 14 -8.35 -11.03 4.96
N LEU A 15 -9.15 -11.30 3.93
CA LEU A 15 -8.94 -10.74 2.59
C LEU A 15 -9.06 -9.20 2.58
N LEU A 16 -10.00 -8.64 3.35
CA LEU A 16 -10.11 -7.18 3.52
C LEU A 16 -8.87 -6.61 4.23
N SER A 17 -8.37 -7.30 5.25
CA SER A 17 -7.12 -6.91 5.94
C SER A 17 -5.92 -6.97 4.99
N LEU A 18 -5.82 -8.03 4.17
CA LEU A 18 -4.75 -8.18 3.19
C LEU A 18 -4.79 -7.06 2.14
N PHE A 19 -5.98 -6.75 1.62
CA PHE A 19 -6.19 -5.62 0.71
C PHE A 19 -5.76 -4.31 1.35
N THR A 20 -6.11 -4.08 2.61
CA THR A 20 -5.76 -2.86 3.34
C THR A 20 -4.25 -2.72 3.51
N ILE A 21 -3.53 -3.80 3.82
CA ILE A 21 -2.07 -3.80 3.94
C ILE A 21 -1.42 -3.45 2.60
N VAL A 22 -1.83 -4.10 1.51
CA VAL A 22 -1.33 -3.81 0.15
C VAL A 22 -1.66 -2.37 -0.24
N PHE A 23 -2.88 -1.90 0.09
CA PHE A 23 -3.32 -0.55 -0.19
C PHE A 23 -2.46 0.49 0.55
N ILE A 24 -2.17 0.30 1.83
CA ILE A 24 -1.33 1.21 2.62
C ILE A 24 0.10 1.26 2.06
N ILE A 25 0.70 0.11 1.74
CA ILE A 25 2.04 0.04 1.14
C ILE A 25 2.04 0.73 -0.23
N GLY A 26 1.04 0.45 -1.07
CA GLY A 26 0.84 1.06 -2.38
C GLY A 26 0.66 2.57 -2.29
N MET A 27 -0.16 3.06 -1.34
CA MET A 27 -0.36 4.48 -1.09
C MET A 27 0.92 5.17 -0.62
N GLY A 28 1.70 4.53 0.25
CA GLY A 28 3.00 5.05 0.70
C GLY A 28 3.98 5.23 -0.45
N PHE A 29 4.06 4.24 -1.34
CA PHE A 29 4.86 4.32 -2.56
C PHE A 29 4.31 5.37 -3.54
N PHE A 30 3.00 5.38 -3.77
CA PHE A 30 2.33 6.32 -4.66
C PHE A 30 2.56 7.76 -4.22
N LEU A 31 2.36 8.07 -2.93
CA LEU A 31 2.61 9.39 -2.36
C LEU A 31 4.08 9.76 -2.45
N SER A 32 5.00 8.84 -2.14
CA SER A 32 6.44 9.10 -2.26
C SER A 32 6.85 9.39 -3.70
N PHE A 33 6.32 8.64 -4.67
CA PHE A 33 6.56 8.85 -6.10
C PHE A 33 5.93 10.16 -6.58
N TRP A 34 4.70 10.44 -6.17
CA TRP A 34 3.98 11.66 -6.53
C TRP A 34 4.64 12.91 -5.96
N LEU A 35 5.07 12.88 -4.69
CA LEU A 35 5.82 13.96 -4.07
C LEU A 35 7.18 14.16 -4.75
N LYS A 36 7.93 13.08 -5.03
CA LYS A 36 9.19 13.19 -5.80
C LYS A 36 8.96 13.78 -7.18
N ARG A 37 7.91 13.37 -7.89
CA ARG A 37 7.57 13.91 -9.21
C ARG A 37 7.21 15.39 -9.12
N LYS A 38 6.44 15.81 -8.10
CA LYS A 38 6.04 17.22 -7.90
C LYS A 38 7.21 18.11 -7.46
N MET A 39 8.16 17.58 -6.71
CA MET A 39 9.38 18.31 -6.30
C MET A 39 10.43 18.38 -7.41
N ASN A 40 10.48 17.36 -8.27
CA ASN A 40 11.35 17.31 -9.45
C ASN A 40 10.68 17.84 -10.72
N GLU A 41 9.57 18.58 -10.62
CA GLU A 41 9.23 19.55 -11.65
C GLU A 41 10.17 20.74 -11.42
N PRO A 42 11.32 20.84 -12.11
CA PRO A 42 12.03 22.10 -12.15
C PRO A 42 11.00 23.12 -12.63
N LYS A 43 10.78 24.16 -11.82
CA LYS A 43 10.26 25.41 -12.34
C LYS A 43 11.18 25.76 -13.51
N GLN A 44 10.72 25.47 -14.72
CA GLN A 44 11.33 25.97 -15.92
C GLN A 44 10.88 27.43 -15.99
N GLU A 45 11.56 28.28 -15.23
CA GLU A 45 11.66 29.72 -15.50
C GLU A 45 12.93 29.98 -16.30
#